data_AF-A0A6P0YA16-F1
#
_entry.id   AF-A0A6P0YA16-F1
#
_cell.length_a   1.000
_cell.length_b   1.000
_cell.length_c   1.000
_cell.angle_alpha   90.00
_cell.angle_beta   90.00
_cell.angle_gamma   90.00
#
_symmetry.space_group_name_H-M   'P 1'
#
loop_
_entity.id
_entity.type
_entity.pdbx_description
1 polymer ?
#
loop_
_entity_poly.entity_id
_entity_poly.type
_entity_poly.pdbx_seq_one_letter_code
_entity_poly.pdbx_strand_id
1 'polypeptide(L)'
;MIIDQIVDKRYRLIKPINSSILGQTYLATDTHRPKSPQCLVREIRLSNFKKENREVILSLFQEKAEKIYRLSQHNGLLNLLAYSEENNTIYLVEDYIVG
;
A
#
# COMPACT_ATOMS: atom_id res chain seq x y z
N MET A 1 9.22 19.11 -4.83
CA MET A 1 8.79 17.75 -4.44
C MET A 1 7.35 17.61 -4.90
N ILE A 2 7.10 16.86 -5.97
CA ILE A 2 5.75 16.79 -6.57
C ILE A 2 4.93 15.83 -5.71
N ILE A 3 4.06 16.38 -4.86
CA ILE A 3 3.11 15.63 -4.05
C ILE A 3 1.73 15.94 -4.62
N ASP A 4 1.38 15.22 -5.69
CA ASP A 4 0.02 15.11 -6.23
C ASP A 4 -0.10 13.85 -7.11
N GLN A 5 0.77 12.86 -6.86
CA GLN A 5 0.70 11.57 -7.54
C GLN A 5 -0.56 10.84 -7.09
N ILE A 6 -1.28 10.28 -8.08
CA ILE A 6 -2.43 9.43 -7.86
C ILE A 6 -2.02 7.99 -8.16
N VAL A 7 -2.14 7.11 -7.17
CA VAL A 7 -1.94 5.66 -7.30
C VAL A 7 -3.29 5.00 -7.56
N ASP A 8 -3.34 4.05 -8.49
CA ASP A 8 -4.55 3.30 -8.86
C ASP A 8 -5.72 4.21 -9.27
N LYS A 9 -5.41 5.42 -9.78
CA LYS A 9 -6.39 6.49 -10.10
C LYS A 9 -7.31 6.88 -8.93
N ARG A 10 -7.00 6.47 -7.69
CA ARG A 10 -7.89 6.58 -6.53
C ARG A 10 -7.21 7.21 -5.32
N TYR A 11 -5.95 6.87 -5.07
CA TYR A 11 -5.25 7.25 -3.85
C TYR A 11 -4.31 8.40 -4.11
N ARG A 12 -4.65 9.58 -3.59
CA ARG A 12 -3.80 10.78 -3.72
C ARG A 12 -2.77 10.80 -2.60
N LEU A 13 -1.48 10.75 -2.93
CA LEU A 13 -0.41 10.80 -1.93
C LEU A 13 -0.33 12.21 -1.31
N ILE A 14 -0.29 12.30 0.01
CA ILE A 14 -0.23 13.57 0.78
C ILE A 14 1.18 13.85 1.30
N LYS A 15 1.85 12.86 1.89
CA LYS A 15 3.25 13.01 2.35
C LYS A 15 3.90 11.66 2.62
N PRO A 16 5.22 11.53 2.44
CA PRO A 16 5.95 10.39 2.97
C PRO A 16 5.89 10.38 4.50
N ILE A 17 5.76 9.19 5.09
CA ILE A 17 5.75 9.01 6.55
C ILE A 17 6.82 8.03 7.05
N ASN A 18 7.28 7.10 6.21
CA ASN A 18 8.31 6.13 6.59
C ASN A 18 9.03 5.55 5.35
N SER A 19 10.36 5.40 5.40
CA SER A 19 11.17 4.80 4.34
C SER A 19 11.80 3.49 4.79
N SER A 20 11.87 2.51 3.90
CA SER A 20 12.51 1.21 4.13
C SER A 20 13.29 0.75 2.89
N ILE A 21 14.11 -0.29 3.03
CA ILE A 21 14.83 -0.89 1.89
C ILE A 21 13.88 -1.45 0.81
N LEU A 22 12.65 -1.77 1.19
CA LEU A 22 11.63 -2.28 0.27
C LEU A 22 10.93 -1.14 -0.48
N GLY A 23 10.94 0.08 0.06
CA GLY A 23 10.32 1.27 -0.53
C GLY A 23 9.78 2.25 0.51
N GLN A 24 8.87 3.12 0.08
CA GLN A 24 8.39 4.28 0.85
C GLN A 24 6.92 4.09 1.26
N THR A 25 6.57 4.46 2.49
CA THR A 25 5.19 4.58 2.94
C THR A 25 4.76 6.04 2.92
N TYR A 26 3.56 6.30 2.44
CA TYR A 26 2.94 7.61 2.33
C TYR A 26 1.62 7.63 3.09
N LEU A 27 1.31 8.77 3.70
CA LEU A 27 -0.07 9.12 4.02
C LEU A 27 -0.75 9.54 2.72
N ALA A 28 -1.94 9.04 2.46
CA ALA A 28 -2.72 9.29 1.26
C ALA A 28 -4.20 9.55 1.60
N THR A 29 -4.96 10.00 0.61
CA THR A 29 -6.41 10.16 0.69
C THR A 29 -7.08 9.25 -0.33
N ASP A 30 -8.10 8.50 0.09
CA ASP A 30 -8.98 7.75 -0.80
C ASP A 30 -10.01 8.71 -1.43
N THR A 31 -9.77 9.11 -2.67
CA THR A 31 -10.60 10.11 -3.35
C THR A 31 -11.96 9.58 -3.80
N HIS A 32 -12.16 8.26 -3.79
CA HIS A 32 -13.41 7.63 -4.23
C HIS A 32 -14.40 7.41 -3.09
N ARG A 33 -13.95 7.50 -1.82
CA ARG A 33 -14.83 7.37 -0.66
C ARG A 33 -15.39 8.74 -0.22
N PRO A 34 -16.67 8.81 0.23
CA PRO A 34 -17.22 10.03 0.79
C PRO A 34 -16.38 10.57 1.94
N LYS A 35 -16.24 11.90 2.03
CA LYS A 35 -15.37 12.61 2.98
C LYS A 35 -13.87 12.35 2.82
N SER A 36 -13.48 11.60 1.78
CA SER A 36 -12.09 11.39 1.36
C SER A 36 -11.17 11.00 2.54
N PRO A 37 -11.44 9.86 3.20
CA PRO A 37 -10.71 9.43 4.38
C PRO A 37 -9.22 9.22 4.07
N GLN A 38 -8.39 9.36 5.10
CA GLN A 38 -6.97 9.09 5.00
C GLN A 38 -6.70 7.58 5.03
N CYS A 39 -5.67 7.17 4.31
CA CYS A 39 -5.17 5.81 4.26
C CYS A 39 -3.64 5.83 4.16
N LEU A 40 -3.01 4.68 4.38
CA LEU A 40 -1.58 4.50 4.14
C LEU A 40 -1.36 3.83 2.80
N VAL A 41 -0.41 4.34 2.01
CA VAL A 41 0.05 3.71 0.77
C VAL A 41 1.50 3.30 0.94
N ARG A 42 1.79 1.99 0.92
CA ARG A 42 3.14 1.45 1.02
C ARG A 42 3.62 1.00 -0.36
N GLU A 43 4.67 1.67 -0.83
CA GLU A 43 5.39 1.37 -2.06
C GLU A 43 6.42 0.26 -1.80
N ILE A 44 6.42 -0.76 -2.66
CA ILE A 44 7.43 -1.82 -2.69
C ILE A 44 8.02 -1.91 -4.10
N ARG A 45 9.30 -1.57 -4.24
CA ARG A 45 9.99 -1.53 -5.54
C ARG A 45 10.52 -2.89 -5.94
N LEU A 46 9.96 -3.51 -6.98
CA LEU A 46 10.40 -4.82 -7.45
C LEU A 46 11.77 -4.79 -8.15
N SER A 47 12.27 -3.61 -8.51
CA SER A 47 13.65 -3.42 -8.99
C SER A 47 14.70 -3.77 -7.94
N ASN A 48 14.35 -3.70 -6.65
CA ASN A 48 15.26 -4.01 -5.56
C ASN A 48 15.44 -5.53 -5.37
N PHE A 49 14.63 -6.34 -6.04
CA PHE A 49 14.72 -7.80 -5.99
C PHE A 49 15.26 -8.37 -7.30
N LYS A 50 16.02 -9.46 -7.19
CA LYS A 50 16.41 -10.26 -8.35
C LYS A 50 15.16 -10.75 -9.08
N LYS A 51 15.23 -10.84 -10.42
CA LYS A 51 14.10 -11.31 -11.25
C LYS A 51 13.53 -12.65 -10.78
N GLU A 52 14.39 -13.58 -10.39
CA GLU A 52 14.03 -14.91 -9.86
C GLU A 52 13.20 -14.87 -8.56
N ASN A 53 13.29 -13.77 -7.79
CA ASN A 53 12.58 -13.64 -6.51
C ASN A 53 11.25 -12.89 -6.64
N ARG A 54 10.92 -12.35 -7.82
CA ARG A 54 9.72 -11.52 -8.00
C ARG A 54 8.44 -12.30 -7.75
N GLU A 55 8.30 -13.48 -8.36
CA GLU A 55 7.11 -14.33 -8.21
C GLU A 55 6.92 -14.79 -6.77
N VAL A 56 8.02 -15.15 -6.09
CA VAL A 56 8.00 -15.54 -4.68
C VAL A 56 7.55 -14.38 -3.80
N ILE A 57 8.07 -13.18 -4.04
CA ILE A 57 7.71 -11.99 -3.27
C ILE A 57 6.25 -11.60 -3.52
N LEU A 58 5.79 -11.65 -4.77
CA LEU A 58 4.39 -11.41 -5.12
C LEU A 58 3.47 -12.41 -4.41
N SER A 59 3.83 -13.70 -4.41
CA SER A 59 3.08 -14.76 -3.72
C SER A 59 3.04 -14.53 -2.20
N LEU A 60 4.19 -14.23 -1.57
CA LEU A 60 4.27 -13.89 -0.14
C LEU A 60 3.46 -12.63 0.20
N PHE A 61 3.43 -11.65 -0.71
CA PHE A 61 2.60 -10.46 -0.56
C PHE A 61 1.12 -10.80 -0.62
N GLN A 62 0.70 -11.61 -1.58
CA GLN A 62 -0.69 -12.03 -1.74
C GLN A 62 -1.16 -12.85 -0.54
N GLU A 63 -0.35 -13.81 -0.07
CA GLU A 63 -0.66 -14.59 1.12
C GLU A 63 -0.78 -13.69 2.36
N LYS A 64 0.15 -12.73 2.52
CA LYS A 64 0.11 -11.77 3.62
C LYS A 64 -1.10 -10.84 3.52
N ALA A 65 -1.46 -10.40 2.32
CA ALA A 65 -2.65 -9.60 2.06
C ALA A 65 -3.93 -10.35 2.43
N GLU A 66 -4.07 -11.61 2.02
CA GLU A 66 -5.21 -12.46 2.39
C GLU A 66 -5.27 -12.71 3.90
N LYS A 67 -4.13 -12.96 4.53
CA LYS A 67 -4.06 -13.19 5.98
C LYS A 67 -4.41 -11.93 6.76
N ILE A 68 -3.90 -10.78 6.36
CA ILE A 68 -4.26 -9.48 6.94
C ILE A 68 -5.75 -9.24 6.75
N TYR A 69 -6.28 -9.42 5.54
CA TYR A 69 -7.70 -9.25 5.25
C TYR A 69 -8.57 -10.09 6.21
N ARG A 70 -8.27 -11.39 6.36
CA ARG A 70 -9.01 -12.29 7.27
C ARG A 70 -8.89 -11.88 8.75
N LEU A 71 -7.72 -11.48 9.21
CA LEU A 71 -7.50 -11.07 10.61
C LEU A 71 -8.12 -9.70 10.94
N SER A 72 -8.14 -8.81 9.95
CA SER A 72 -8.63 -7.45 10.08
C SER A 72 -10.15 -7.36 10.28
N GLN A 73 -10.91 -8.34 9.74
CA GLN A 73 -12.36 -8.49 9.96
C GLN A 73 -12.76 -8.67 11.43
N HIS A 74 -11.84 -9.11 12.29
CA HIS A 74 -12.16 -9.49 13.67
C HIS A 74 -11.44 -8.65 14.75
N ASN A 75 -10.29 -8.02 14.45
CA ASN A 75 -9.40 -7.51 15.50
C ASN A 75 -9.05 -6.01 15.42
N GLY A 76 -9.64 -5.22 14.51
CA GLY A 76 -9.35 -3.77 14.42
C GLY A 76 -7.88 -3.44 14.08
N LEU A 77 -7.13 -4.42 13.57
CA LEU A 77 -5.78 -4.23 13.03
C LEU A 77 -5.88 -3.65 11.61
N LEU A 78 -4.83 -2.95 11.15
CA LEU A 78 -4.77 -2.30 9.83
C LEU A 78 -5.46 -3.13 8.74
N ASN A 79 -6.63 -2.67 8.28
CA ASN A 79 -7.34 -3.33 7.20
C ASN A 79 -6.60 -3.06 5.89
N LEU A 80 -6.28 -4.11 5.14
CA LEU A 80 -5.86 -3.92 3.75
C LEU A 80 -7.08 -3.51 2.93
N LEU A 81 -7.04 -2.32 2.35
CA LEU A 81 -8.10 -1.75 1.52
C LEU A 81 -8.00 -2.17 0.07
N ALA A 82 -6.77 -2.23 -0.46
CA ALA A 82 -6.49 -2.56 -1.86
C ALA A 82 -5.00 -2.89 -2.05
N TYR A 83 -4.69 -3.50 -3.19
CA TYR A 83 -3.34 -3.54 -3.73
C TYR A 83 -3.39 -3.21 -5.22
N SER A 84 -2.33 -2.61 -5.74
CA SER A 84 -2.13 -2.39 -7.18
C SER A 84 -0.66 -2.58 -7.55
N GLU A 85 -0.40 -2.83 -8.83
CA GLU A 85 0.95 -2.89 -9.37
C GLU A 85 1.07 -1.92 -10.55
N GLU A 86 2.05 -1.02 -10.50
CA GLU A 86 2.35 -0.09 -11.57
C GLU A 86 3.87 0.01 -11.74
N ASN A 87 4.38 -0.04 -12.97
CA ASN A 87 5.80 0.19 -13.28
C ASN A 87 6.80 -0.61 -12.41
N ASN A 88 6.59 -1.93 -12.25
CA ASN A 88 7.39 -2.80 -11.35
C ASN A 88 7.38 -2.34 -9.89
N THR A 89 6.32 -1.68 -9.45
CA THR A 89 6.15 -1.21 -8.08
C THR A 89 4.80 -1.67 -7.57
N ILE A 90 4.81 -2.36 -6.43
CA ILE A 90 3.59 -2.76 -5.75
C ILE A 90 3.20 -1.64 -4.79
N TYR A 91 1.92 -1.28 -4.80
CA TYR A 91 1.33 -0.37 -3.84
C TYR A 91 0.32 -1.13 -2.99
N LEU A 92 0.54 -1.13 -1.68
CA LEU A 92 -0.43 -1.62 -0.71
C LEU A 92 -1.15 -0.45 -0.07
N VAL A 93 -2.47 -0.56 0.00
CA VAL A 93 -3.31 0.45 0.67
C VAL A 93 -3.88 -0.13 1.94
N GLU A 94 -3.61 0.50 3.06
CA GLU A 94 -4.06 0.09 4.38
C GLU A 94 -4.91 1.21 5.02
N ASP A 95 -5.86 0.86 5.88
CA ASP A 95 -6.57 1.85 6.70
C ASP A 95 -5.58 2.64 7.56
N TYR A 96 -5.80 3.95 7.62
CA TYR A 96 -5.05 4.80 8.54
C TYR A 96 -5.76 4.82 9.89
N ILE A 97 -5.25 4.04 10.84
CA ILE A 97 -5.71 4.08 12.22
C ILE A 97 -4.96 5.21 12.92
N VAL A 98 -5.68 6.29 13.26
CA VAL A 98 -5.16 7.33 14.15
C VAL A 98 -5.07 6.72 15.54
N GLY A 99 -3.85 6.50 16.01
CA GLY A 99 -3.56 6.21 17.41
C GLY A 99 -3.50 7.50 18.21
#